data_AF-A0A7K0Z1S1-F1
#
_entry.id   AF-A0A7K0Z1S1-F1
#
_cell.length_a   1.000
_cell.length_b   1.000
_cell.length_c   1.000
_cell.angle_alpha   90.00
_cell.angle_beta   90.00
_cell.angle_gamma   90.00
#
_symmetry.space_group_name_H-M   'P 1'
#
loop_
_entity.id
_entity.type
_entity.pdbx_description
1 polymer ?
#
loop_
_entity_poly.entity_id
_entity_poly.type
_entity_poly.pdbx_seq_one_letter_code
_entity_poly.pdbx_strand_id
1 'polypeptide(L)' 'ALLDESGDTPTRLREKVTSLKGATAEAIAVFDEAGISKIVADAMAASARRAGELAQ' A
#
# COMPACT_ATOMS: atom_id res chain seq x y z
N ALA A 1 -8.51 5.67 -10.98
CA ALA A 1 -8.11 5.55 -12.39
C ALA A 1 -7.72 4.10 -12.70
N LEU A 2 -6.46 3.66 -12.59
CA LEU A 2 -6.06 2.27 -12.91
C LEU A 2 -6.76 1.17 -12.09
N LEU A 3 -6.92 1.37 -10.78
CA LEU A 3 -7.60 0.38 -9.91
C LEU A 3 -9.10 0.29 -10.23
N ASP A 4 -9.75 1.43 -10.41
CA ASP A 4 -11.20 1.50 -10.65
C ASP A 4 -11.58 1.02 -12.06
N GLU A 5 -10.71 1.22 -13.06
CA GLU A 5 -10.99 0.95 -14.46
C GLU A 5 -10.63 -0.48 -14.90
N SER A 6 -9.66 -1.12 -14.24
CA SER A 6 -9.13 -2.42 -14.69
C SER A 6 -9.97 -3.63 -14.28
N GLY A 7 -10.74 -3.52 -13.19
CA GLY A 7 -11.39 -4.68 -12.54
C GLY A 7 -10.42 -5.67 -11.90
N ASP A 8 -9.11 -5.38 -11.92
CA ASP A 8 -8.08 -6.21 -11.30
C ASP A 8 -7.93 -5.90 -9.80
N THR A 9 -7.39 -6.87 -9.07
CA THR A 9 -6.99 -6.62 -7.68
C THR A 9 -5.75 -5.72 -7.63
N PRO A 10 -5.54 -4.95 -6.54
CA PRO A 10 -4.32 -4.17 -6.37
C PRO A 10 -3.02 -5.00 -6.50
N THR A 11 -3.04 -6.24 -6.02
CA THR A 11 -1.91 -7.17 -6.17
C THR A 11 -1.65 -7.47 -7.64
N ARG A 12 -2.69 -7.81 -8.41
CA ARG A 12 -2.56 -8.11 -9.84
C ARG A 12 -2.06 -6.91 -10.64
N LEU A 13 -2.54 -5.71 -10.31
CA LEU A 13 -2.06 -4.46 -10.94
C LEU A 13 -0.59 -4.20 -10.65
N ARG A 14 -0.14 -4.44 -9.42
CA ARG A 14 1.27 -4.32 -9.04
C ARG A 14 2.14 -5.29 -9.84
N GLU A 15 1.73 -6.54 -9.98
CA GLU A 15 2.44 -7.54 -10.78
C GLU A 15 2.57 -7.11 -12.25
N LYS A 16 1.50 -6.56 -12.85
CA LYS A 16 1.49 -6.12 -14.25
C LYS A 16 2.53 -5.03 -14.54
N VAL A 17 2.90 -4.22 -13.55
CA VAL A 17 3.86 -3.11 -13.69
C VAL A 17 5.24 -3.42 -13.10
N THR A 18 5.47 -4.65 -12.62
CA THR A 18 6.70 -5.05 -11.94
C THR A 18 7.43 -6.13 -12.73
N SER A 19 8.30 -5.71 -13.64
CA SER A 19 9.21 -6.62 -14.34
C SER A 19 10.37 -7.05 -13.42
N LEU A 20 10.87 -8.27 -13.63
CA LEU A 20 12.01 -8.81 -12.88
C LEU A 20 13.23 -7.90 -13.07
N LYS A 21 13.83 -7.41 -11.97
CA LYS A 21 14.95 -6.45 -11.95
C LYS A 21 14.66 -5.10 -12.63
N GLY A 22 13.38 -4.75 -12.80
CA GLY A 22 12.98 -3.43 -13.28
C GLY A 22 12.99 -2.38 -12.17
N ALA A 23 12.94 -1.10 -12.54
CA ALA A 23 12.91 0.01 -11.60
C ALA A 23 11.74 -0.08 -10.59
N THR A 24 10.57 -0.54 -11.01
CA THR A 24 9.42 -0.76 -10.10
C THR A 24 9.71 -1.85 -9.07
N ALA A 25 10.43 -2.91 -9.45
CA ALA A 25 10.80 -3.98 -8.52
C ALA A 25 11.78 -3.48 -7.46
N GLU A 26 12.75 -2.65 -7.84
CA GLU A 26 13.68 -2.02 -6.90
C GLU A 26 12.95 -1.08 -5.92
N ALA A 27 12.01 -0.27 -6.41
CA ALA A 27 11.21 0.60 -5.56
C ALA A 27 10.36 -0.20 -4.55
N ILE A 28 9.74 -1.30 -4.99
CA ILE A 28 8.97 -2.19 -4.10
C ILE A 28 9.87 -2.83 -3.05
N ALA A 29 11.08 -3.27 -3.41
CA ALA A 29 12.02 -3.83 -2.44
C ALA A 29 12.38 -2.84 -1.33
N VAL A 30 12.60 -1.56 -1.66
CA VAL A 30 12.83 -0.50 -0.67
C VAL A 30 11.61 -0.29 0.23
N PHE A 31 10.39 -0.34 -0.33
CA PHE A 31 9.17 -0.24 0.45
C PHE A 31 8.99 -1.41 1.43
N ASP A 32 9.31 -2.62 0.99
CA ASP A 32 9.23 -3.82 1.81
C ASP A 32 10.28 -3.79 2.93
N GLU A 33 11.53 -3.38 2.63
CA GLU A 33 12.59 -3.19 3.62
C GLU A 33 12.23 -2.12 4.66
N ALA A 34 11.63 -1.01 4.23
CA ALA A 34 11.14 0.03 5.13
C ALA A 34 9.88 -0.38 5.92
N GLY A 35 9.28 -1.54 5.61
CA GLY A 35 8.09 -2.04 6.31
C GLY A 35 6.84 -1.21 6.05
N ILE A 36 6.66 -0.67 4.84
CA ILE A 36 5.58 0.28 4.51
C ILE A 36 4.18 -0.26 4.88
N SER A 37 3.94 -1.56 4.67
CA SER A 37 2.66 -2.20 4.97
C SER A 37 2.31 -2.09 6.45
N LYS A 38 3.31 -2.27 7.33
CA LYS A 38 3.14 -2.12 8.78
C LYS A 38 2.91 -0.65 9.15
N ILE A 39 3.68 0.27 8.57
CA ILE A 39 3.55 1.71 8.81
C ILE A 39 2.14 2.18 8.49
N VAL A 40 1.60 1.80 7.34
CA VAL A 40 0.24 2.17 6.92
C VAL A 40 -0.81 1.59 7.87
N ALA A 41 -0.69 0.32 8.25
CA ALA A 41 -1.63 -0.32 9.18
C ALA A 41 -1.64 0.39 10.56
N ASP A 42 -0.46 0.67 11.11
CA ASP A 42 -0.30 1.34 12.40
C ASP A 42 -0.86 2.77 12.36
N ALA A 43 -0.58 3.51 11.28
CA ALA A 43 -1.07 4.87 11.09
C ALA A 43 -2.60 4.93 11.00
N MET A 44 -3.21 4.03 10.23
CA MET A 44 -4.66 3.95 10.11
C MET A 44 -5.33 3.54 11.43
N ALA A 45 -4.73 2.60 12.17
CA ALA A 45 -5.21 2.23 13.49
C ALA A 45 -5.12 3.39 14.48
N ALA A 46 -4.04 4.18 14.44
CA ALA A 46 -3.89 5.38 15.27
C ALA A 46 -4.92 6.46 14.92
N SER A 47 -5.16 6.68 13.63
CA SER A 47 -6.19 7.60 13.14
C SER A 47 -7.59 7.19 13.62
N ALA A 48 -7.94 5.90 13.48
CA ALA A 48 -9.23 5.38 13.92
C ALA A 48 -9.44 5.51 15.44
N ARG A 49 -8.41 5.20 16.25
CA ARG A 49 -8.47 5.45 17.70
C ARG A 49 -8.74 6.91 18.01
N ARG A 50 -7.99 7.82 17.38
CA ARG A 50 -8.14 9.26 17.60
C ARG A 50 -9.52 9.77 17.22
N ALA A 51 -10.08 9.28 16.11
CA ALA A 51 -11.44 9.61 15.71
C ALA A 51 -12.48 9.13 16.74
N GLY A 52 -12.28 7.92 17.30
CA GLY A 52 -13.10 7.39 18.39
C GLY A 52 -13.06 8.25 19.65
N GLU A 53 -11.88 8.70 20.06
CA GLU A 53 -11.71 9.61 21.22
C GLU A 53 -12.43 10.95 21.03
N LEU A 54 -12.44 11.49 19.79
CA LEU A 54 -13.06 12.79 19.47
C LEU A 54 -14.59 12.72 19.38
N ALA A 55 -15.16 11.53 19.19
CA ALA A 55 -16.59 11.31 19.05
C ALA A 55 -17.28 11.02 20.40
N GLN A 56 -16.53 10.94 21.49
CA GLN A 56 -17.04 10.86 22.87
C GLN A 56 -17.24 12.26 23.45
#